data_AF-A0A6A4SSP7-F1
#
_entry.id   AF-A0A6A4SSP7-F1
#
_cell.length_a   1.000
_cell.length_b   1.000
_cell.length_c   1.000
_cell.angle_alpha   90.00
_cell.angle_beta   90.00
_cell.angle_gamma   90.00
#
_symmetry.space_group_name_H-M   'P 1'
#
loop_
_entity.id
_entity.type
_entity.pdbx_description
1 polymer ?
#
loop_
_entity_poly.entity_id
_entity_poly.type
_entity_poly.pdbx_seq_one_letter_code
_entity_poly.pdbx_strand_id
1 'polypeptide(L)'
;MALLDKIHTHQRTKTCAEVLPTVFLDVHNSCVTTKLRDLLYVVLNHPDQSCRERPRMVLLKRKIQNLYTIITRICYRDLVFFTDDCEAIDTGRSSPYYAEDRLQLLQEER
;
A
#
# COMPACT_ATOMS: atom_id res chain seq x y z
N MET A 1 6.46 -1.91 -11.35
CA MET A 1 6.60 -0.43 -11.31
C MET A 1 6.10 0.28 -12.57
N ALA A 2 6.36 -0.22 -13.79
CA ALA A 2 6.06 0.51 -15.03
C ALA A 2 4.58 0.91 -15.30
N LEU A 3 3.58 0.28 -14.68
CA LEU A 3 2.17 0.65 -14.92
C LEU A 3 1.76 1.90 -14.13
N LEU A 4 2.10 1.97 -12.84
CA LEU A 4 1.74 3.11 -11.99
C LEU A 4 2.39 4.38 -12.53
N ASP A 5 3.69 4.28 -12.83
CA ASP A 5 4.46 5.36 -13.45
C ASP A 5 3.82 5.82 -14.77
N LYS A 6 3.41 4.89 -15.65
CA LYS A 6 2.67 5.22 -16.89
C LYS A 6 1.29 5.83 -16.65
N ILE A 7 0.65 5.59 -15.51
CA ILE A 7 -0.65 6.21 -15.18
C ILE A 7 -0.42 7.68 -14.82
N HIS A 8 0.58 7.96 -13.98
CA HIS A 8 0.91 9.32 -13.52
C HIS A 8 1.60 10.18 -14.59
N THR A 9 2.40 9.59 -15.50
CA THR A 9 3.18 10.36 -16.48
C THR A 9 2.46 10.58 -17.81
N HIS A 10 1.56 9.67 -18.20
CA HIS A 10 1.00 9.70 -19.55
C HIS A 10 -0.16 10.69 -19.68
N GLN A 11 -0.14 11.49 -20.75
CA GLN A 11 -1.08 12.60 -20.98
C GLN A 11 -2.57 12.25 -20.81
N ARG A 12 -2.95 11.03 -21.20
CA ARG A 12 -4.35 10.55 -21.15
C ARG A 12 -4.81 10.09 -19.77
N THR A 13 -3.91 9.85 -18.83
CA THR A 13 -4.24 9.28 -17.51
C THR A 13 -3.70 10.10 -16.35
N LYS A 14 -2.76 11.02 -16.60
CA LYS A 14 -2.16 11.86 -15.58
C LYS A 14 -3.20 12.64 -14.78
N THR A 15 -4.19 13.24 -15.45
CA THR A 15 -5.26 14.01 -14.79
C THR A 15 -6.19 13.10 -13.98
N CYS A 16 -6.43 11.87 -14.44
CA CYS A 16 -7.17 10.87 -13.67
C CYS A 16 -6.39 10.35 -12.45
N ALA A 17 -5.07 10.52 -12.46
CA ALA A 17 -4.18 10.02 -11.42
C ALA A 17 -3.94 11.04 -10.30
N GLU A 18 -4.32 12.31 -10.49
CA GLU A 18 -4.14 13.40 -9.51
C GLU A 18 -4.91 13.18 -8.21
N VAL A 19 -6.05 12.48 -8.28
CA VAL A 19 -6.86 12.15 -7.10
C VAL A 19 -6.37 10.90 -6.36
N LEU A 20 -5.41 10.15 -6.93
CA LEU A 20 -4.93 8.92 -6.32
C LEU A 20 -4.00 9.27 -5.15
N PRO A 21 -4.24 8.73 -3.94
CA PRO A 21 -3.34 8.94 -2.83
C PRO A 21 -1.98 8.30 -3.12
N THR A 22 -0.93 8.93 -2.63
CA THR A 22 0.38 8.27 -2.54
C THR A 22 0.28 7.22 -1.45
N VAL A 23 0.67 5.99 -1.77
CA VAL A 23 0.65 4.87 -0.82
C VAL A 23 1.95 4.08 -0.92
N PHE A 24 2.51 3.75 0.24
CA PHE A 24 3.61 2.79 0.33
C PHE A 24 3.03 1.42 0.66
N LEU A 25 3.55 0.37 0.01
CA LEU A 25 3.07 -0.98 0.24
C LEU A 25 4.08 -1.73 1.09
N ASP A 26 3.71 -2.03 2.32
CA ASP A 26 4.38 -3.02 3.15
C ASP A 26 3.39 -4.14 3.46
N VAL A 27 3.69 -5.34 2.96
CA VAL A 27 2.84 -6.52 3.13
C VAL A 27 2.93 -7.11 4.53
N HIS A 28 3.93 -6.69 5.31
CA HIS A 28 4.12 -7.08 6.71
C HIS A 28 3.37 -6.14 7.67
N ASN A 29 2.76 -5.08 7.15
CA ASN A 29 2.06 -4.09 7.94
C ASN A 29 0.55 -4.23 7.80
N SER A 30 -0.12 -4.43 8.93
CA SER A 30 -1.56 -4.65 9.00
C SER A 30 -2.37 -3.48 8.42
N CYS A 31 -1.86 -2.25 8.51
CA CYS A 31 -2.51 -1.04 8.01
C CYS A 31 -2.64 -1.02 6.48
N VAL A 32 -1.84 -1.83 5.75
CA VAL A 32 -1.88 -1.91 4.28
C VAL A 32 -3.27 -2.30 3.77
N THR A 33 -4.03 -3.10 4.53
CA THR A 33 -5.38 -3.53 4.15
C THR A 33 -6.34 -2.35 4.07
N THR A 34 -6.27 -1.45 5.06
CA THR A 34 -7.10 -0.23 5.10
C THR A 34 -6.74 0.69 3.94
N LYS A 35 -5.45 0.87 3.68
CA LYS A 35 -4.98 1.76 2.59
C LYS A 35 -5.32 1.23 1.20
N LEU A 36 -5.25 -0.08 1.00
CA LEU A 36 -5.73 -0.71 -0.24
C LEU A 36 -7.24 -0.54 -0.43
N ARG A 37 -8.03 -0.58 0.65
CA ARG A 37 -9.47 -0.32 0.61
C ARG A 37 -9.76 1.13 0.22
N ASP A 38 -9.06 2.09 0.81
CA ASP A 38 -9.22 3.52 0.50
C ASP A 38 -8.83 3.82 -0.94
N LEU A 39 -7.68 3.30 -1.40
CA LEU A 39 -7.25 3.43 -2.79
C LEU A 39 -8.28 2.81 -3.75
N LEU A 40 -8.81 1.63 -3.44
CA LEU A 40 -9.85 1.00 -4.23
C LEU A 40 -11.11 1.85 -4.29
N TYR A 41 -11.52 2.44 -3.16
CA TYR A 41 -12.67 3.34 -3.08
C TYR A 41 -12.49 4.56 -3.98
N VAL A 42 -11.32 5.21 -3.95
CA VAL A 42 -11.00 6.37 -4.81
C VAL A 42 -11.08 6.00 -6.29
N VAL A 43 -10.50 4.85 -6.68
CA VAL A 43 -10.51 4.41 -8.09
C VAL A 43 -11.94 4.07 -8.55
N LEU A 44 -12.75 3.44 -7.69
CA LEU A 44 -14.14 3.09 -8.00
C LEU A 44 -15.04 4.33 -8.12
N ASN A 45 -14.82 5.34 -7.28
CA ASN A 45 -15.67 6.52 -7.17
C ASN A 45 -15.03 7.76 -7.80
N HIS A 46 -14.10 7.60 -8.73
CA HIS A 46 -13.44 8.71 -9.41
C HIS A 46 -14.49 9.68 -9.98
N PRO A 47 -14.41 11.00 -9.73
CA PRO A 47 -15.48 11.95 -10.06
C PRO A 47 -15.80 12.01 -11.56
N ASP A 48 -14.77 11.94 -12.40
CA ASP A 48 -14.92 11.83 -13.86
C ASP A 48 -15.20 10.38 -14.29
N GLN A 49 -16.36 10.15 -14.91
CA GLN A 49 -16.76 8.86 -15.49
C GLN A 49 -15.76 8.38 -16.56
N SER A 50 -15.24 9.29 -17.39
CA SER A 50 -14.30 8.95 -18.45
C SER A 50 -13.03 8.33 -17.88
N CYS A 51 -12.57 8.81 -16.73
CA CYS A 51 -11.41 8.28 -16.02
C CYS A 51 -11.64 6.85 -15.52
N ARG A 52 -12.86 6.52 -15.04
CA ARG A 52 -13.21 5.16 -14.60
C ARG A 52 -13.13 4.13 -15.73
N GLU A 53 -13.43 4.56 -16.96
CA GLU A 53 -13.47 3.69 -18.14
C GLU A 53 -12.12 3.57 -18.88
N ARG A 54 -11.14 4.44 -18.57
CA ARG A 54 -9.83 4.38 -19.25
C ARG A 54 -9.17 3.02 -19.02
N PRO A 55 -8.62 2.36 -20.07
CA PRO A 55 -8.10 0.99 -19.95
C PRO A 55 -7.05 0.81 -18.84
N ARG A 56 -6.16 1.79 -18.64
CA ARG A 56 -5.15 1.72 -17.58
C ARG A 56 -5.72 1.90 -16.18
N MET A 57 -6.78 2.69 -16.02
CA MET A 57 -7.48 2.86 -14.74
C MET A 57 -8.27 1.59 -14.39
N VAL A 58 -8.93 0.97 -15.38
CA VAL A 58 -9.58 -0.33 -15.22
C VAL A 58 -8.56 -1.41 -14.84
N LEU A 59 -7.38 -1.41 -15.46
CA LEU A 59 -6.31 -2.34 -15.10
C LEU A 59 -5.77 -2.08 -13.69
N LEU A 60 -5.61 -0.82 -13.30
CA LEU A 60 -5.21 -0.42 -11.95
C LEU A 60 -6.21 -0.93 -10.91
N LYS A 61 -7.51 -0.68 -11.11
CA LYS A 61 -8.60 -1.21 -10.29
C LYS A 61 -8.47 -2.72 -10.07
N ARG A 62 -8.33 -3.49 -11.14
CA ARG A 62 -8.19 -4.96 -11.07
C ARG A 62 -6.97 -5.38 -10.27
N LYS A 63 -5.84 -4.70 -10.45
CA LYS A 63 -4.61 -5.00 -9.69
C LYS A 63 -4.75 -4.70 -8.21
N ILE A 64 -5.38 -3.58 -7.84
CA ILE A 64 -5.64 -3.24 -6.44
C ILE A 64 -6.59 -4.26 -5.81
N GLN A 65 -7.68 -4.64 -6.50
CA GLN A 65 -8.61 -5.66 -6.02
C GLN A 65 -7.94 -7.02 -5.79
N ASN A 66 -7.08 -7.43 -6.73
CA ASN A 66 -6.32 -8.68 -6.59
C ASN A 66 -5.36 -8.61 -5.41
N LEU A 67 -4.64 -7.49 -5.25
CA LEU A 67 -3.72 -7.30 -4.14
C LEU A 67 -4.46 -7.31 -2.80
N TYR A 68 -5.56 -6.57 -2.68
CA TYR A 68 -6.41 -6.59 -1.48
C TYR A 68 -6.87 -8.01 -1.13
N THR A 69 -7.26 -8.81 -2.13
CA THR A 69 -7.66 -10.21 -1.93
C THR A 69 -6.50 -11.08 -1.46
N ILE A 70 -5.30 -10.90 -2.01
CA ILE A 70 -4.09 -11.63 -1.60
C ILE A 70 -3.73 -11.28 -0.16
N ILE A 71 -3.66 -9.99 0.17
CA ILE A 71 -3.32 -9.51 1.52
C ILE A 71 -4.30 -10.07 2.56
N THR A 72 -5.61 -9.94 2.29
CA THR A 72 -6.65 -10.35 3.25
C THR A 72 -6.77 -11.87 3.43
N ARG A 73 -6.44 -12.67 2.41
CA ARG A 73 -6.58 -14.13 2.48
C ARG A 73 -5.30 -14.86 2.85
N ILE A 74 -4.15 -14.35 2.42
CA ILE A 74 -2.86 -15.03 2.54
C ILE A 74 -2.05 -14.37 3.66
N CYS A 75 -1.80 -13.06 3.56
CA CYS A 75 -0.91 -12.36 4.49
C CYS A 75 -1.51 -12.21 5.89
N TYR A 76 -2.83 -12.03 6.04
CA TYR A 76 -3.50 -11.89 7.34
C TYR A 76 -3.29 -13.08 8.31
N ARG A 77 -2.86 -14.24 7.80
CA ARG A 77 -2.58 -15.44 8.61
C ARG A 77 -1.15 -15.51 9.13
N ASP A 78 -0.26 -14.63 8.67
CA ASP A 78 1.15 -14.62 9.02
C ASP A 78 1.39 -13.74 10.26
N LEU A 79 2.22 -14.18 11.21
CA LEU A 79 2.55 -13.41 12.40
C LEU A 79 3.29 -12.11 12.05
N VAL A 80 4.07 -12.13 10.96
CA VAL A 80 4.83 -10.97 10.48
C VAL A 80 3.90 -9.86 9.98
N PHE A 81 2.62 -10.16 9.72
CA PHE A 81 1.60 -9.20 9.26
C PHE A 81 1.17 -8.19 10.34
N PHE A 82 1.44 -8.46 11.62
CA PHE A 82 0.89 -7.69 12.73
C PHE A 82 1.72 -6.45 13.11
N THR A 83 2.68 -6.02 12.27
CA THR A 83 3.23 -4.66 12.46
C THR A 83 2.14 -3.62 12.17
N ASP A 84 2.09 -2.56 12.96
CA ASP A 84 1.01 -1.57 12.97
C ASP A 84 1.53 -0.12 12.81
N ASP A 85 2.75 0.04 12.28
CA ASP A 85 3.32 1.34 11.91
C ASP A 85 2.59 1.93 10.69
N CYS A 86 1.35 2.40 10.91
CA CYS A 86 0.54 2.98 9.85
C CYS A 86 1.18 4.28 9.29
N GLU A 87 2.01 4.97 10.08
CA GLU A 87 2.71 6.18 9.65
C GLU A 87 3.73 5.86 8.56
N ALA A 88 4.41 4.72 8.66
CA ALA A 88 5.32 4.24 7.61
C ALA A 88 4.61 4.00 6.27
N ILE A 89 3.37 3.50 6.30
CA ILE A 89 2.57 3.28 5.09
C ILE A 89 2.20 4.60 4.41
N ASP A 90 2.04 5.67 5.17
CA ASP A 90 1.66 6.99 4.65
C ASP A 90 2.86 7.82 4.20
N THR A 91 3.96 7.75 4.94
CA THR A 91 5.13 8.61 4.73
C THR A 91 6.28 7.91 4.01
N GLY A 92 6.25 6.58 3.96
CA GLY A 92 7.37 5.75 3.49
C GLY A 92 8.54 5.72 4.46
N ARG A 93 8.39 6.29 5.66
CA ARG A 93 9.41 6.31 6.71
C ARG A 93 9.02 5.31 7.77
N SER A 94 9.72 4.18 7.84
CA SER A 94 9.58 3.28 8.98
C SER A 94 10.25 3.89 10.21
N SER A 95 9.54 3.88 11.34
CA SER A 95 10.20 4.10 12.62
C SER A 95 10.99 2.83 12.96
N PRO A 96 12.23 2.92 13.49
CA PRO A 96 12.88 1.76 14.06
C PRO A 96 12.03 1.27 15.24
N TYR A 97 11.37 0.12 15.05
CA TYR A 97 10.64 -0.57 16.10
C TYR A 97 11.67 -1.12 17.11
N TYR A 98 11.90 -0.40 18.22
CA TYR A 98 12.80 -0.81 19.30
C TYR A 98 12.26 -1.96 20.16
N ALA A 99 11.31 -2.76 19.66
CA ALA A 99 10.59 -3.70 20.50
C ALA A 99 11.27 -5.06 20.67
N GLU A 100 12.06 -5.57 19.71
CA GLU A 100 12.60 -6.93 19.84
C GLU A 100 14.04 -7.03 19.29
N ASP A 101 14.90 -7.73 20.05
CA ASP A 101 16.36 -7.89 19.89
C ASP A 101 17.29 -6.77 20.37
N ARG A 102 16.99 -6.20 21.54
CA ARG A 102 18.07 -6.07 22.54
C ARG A 102 18.00 -7.26 23.49
N LEU A 103 18.47 -8.42 23.03
CA LEU A 103 19.24 -9.28 23.92
C LEU A 103 20.34 -8.37 24.47
N GLN A 104 20.10 -7.79 25.65
CA GLN A 104 21.18 -7.27 26.46
C GLN A 104 22.10 -8.48 26.64
N LEU A 105 23.16 -8.53 25.85
CA LEU A 105 24.31 -9.37 26.15
C LEU A 105 24.66 -8.98 27.59
N LEU A 106 24.24 -9.81 28.55
CA LEU A 106 24.74 -9.76 29.90
C LEU A 106 26.25 -9.94 29.73
N GLN A 107 26.96 -8.81 29.74
CA GLN A 107 28.40 -8.82 29.73
C GLN A 107 28.78 -9.40 31.08
N GLU A 108 29.14 -10.67 31.13
CA GLU A 108 29.76 -11.24 32.33
C GLU A 108 31.02 -10.42 32.61
N GLU A 109 31.01 -9.64 33.68
CA GLU A 109 32.23 -9.04 34.21
C GLU A 109 33.15 -10.18 34.68
N ARG A 110 34.23 -10.41 33.94
CA ARG A 110 35.46 -10.95 34.51
C ARG A 110 36.71 -10.52 33.77
#